data_AF-A0AAJ1LCP7-F1
#
_entry.id   AF-A0AAJ1LCP7-F1
#
_cell.length_a   1.000
_cell.length_b   1.000
_cell.length_c   1.000
_cell.angle_alpha   90.00
_cell.angle_beta   90.00
_cell.angle_gamma   90.00
#
_symmetry.space_group_name_H-M   'P 1'
#
loop_
_entity.id
_entity.type
_entity.pdbx_description
1 polymer ?
#
loop_
_entity_poly.entity_id
_entity_poly.type
_entity_poly.pdbx_seq_one_letter_code
_entity_poly.pdbx_strand_id
1 'polypeptide(L)' 'DLDIELFDYVNWYNNKRLHGTLGYMSPKEFRELSLEKLSK' A
#
# COMPACT_ATOMS: atom_id res chain seq x y z
N ASP A 1 18.99 -13.98 -5.03
CA ASP A 1 18.46 -13.22 -6.19
C ASP A 1 16.93 -13.16 -6.20
N LEU A 2 16.20 -14.28 -6.24
CA LEU A 2 14.73 -14.29 -6.26
C LEU A 2 14.06 -13.58 -5.06
N ASP A 3 14.63 -13.70 -3.87
CA ASP A 3 14.07 -13.09 -2.66
C ASP A 3 14.16 -11.55 -2.67
N ILE A 4 15.16 -10.98 -3.35
CA ILE A 4 15.35 -9.53 -3.45
C ILE A 4 14.28 -8.94 -4.37
N GLU A 5 14.07 -9.57 -5.53
CA GLU A 5 13.02 -9.16 -6.46
C GLU A 5 11.62 -9.27 -5.84
N LEU A 6 11.37 -10.34 -5.07
CA LEU A 6 10.12 -10.50 -4.34
C LEU A 6 9.93 -9.40 -3.29
N PHE A 7 11.00 -9.07 -2.55
CA PHE A 7 10.95 -8.00 -1.55
C PHE A 7 10.67 -6.64 -2.20
N ASP A 8 11.33 -6.34 -3.32
CA ASP A 8 11.13 -5.11 -4.07
C ASP A 8 9.70 -5.02 -4.63
N TYR A 9 9.17 -6.13 -5.15
CA TYR A 9 7.78 -6.20 -5.60
C TYR A 9 6.79 -5.92 -4.47
N VAL A 10 6.96 -6.58 -3.32
CA VAL A 10 6.09 -6.39 -2.15
C VAL A 10 6.17 -4.96 -1.64
N ASN A 11 7.37 -4.38 -1.59
CA ASN A 11 7.57 -3.00 -1.17
C ASN A 11 6.89 -2.02 -2.13
N TRP A 12 7.06 -2.19 -3.45
CA TRP A 12 6.40 -1.38 -4.45
C TRP A 12 4.88 -1.52 -4.37
N TYR A 13 4.36 -2.75 -4.26
CA TYR A 13 2.93 -3.01 -4.16
C TYR A 13 2.30 -2.30 -2.95
N ASN A 14 2.93 -2.38 -1.79
CA ASN A 14 2.36 -1.84 -0.55
C ASN A 14 2.52 -0.32 -0.42
N ASN A 15 3.64 0.25 -0.89
CA ASN A 15 4.01 1.65 -0.60
C ASN A 15 3.99 2.58 -1.81
N LYS A 16 4.02 2.05 -3.04
CA LYS A 16 4.20 2.87 -4.27
C LYS A 16 3.10 2.67 -5.30
N ARG A 17 2.45 1.50 -5.34
CA ARG A 17 1.40 1.20 -6.30
C ARG A 17 0.13 2.01 -6.03
N LEU A 18 -0.21 2.93 -6.93
CA LEU A 18 -1.46 3.69 -6.86
C LEU A 18 -2.61 2.83 -7.37
N HIS A 19 -3.68 2.71 -6.58
CA HIS A 19 -4.84 1.90 -6.94
C HIS A 19 -6.05 2.79 -7.25
N GLY A 20 -6.58 2.71 -8.47
CA GLY A 20 -7.71 3.56 -8.90
C GLY A 20 -8.96 3.40 -8.04
N THR A 21 -9.31 2.17 -7.65
CA THR A 21 -10.48 1.94 -6.77
C THR A 21 -10.23 2.38 -5.32
N LEU A 22 -8.98 2.60 -4.92
CA LEU A 22 -8.63 3.20 -3.62
C LEU A 22 -8.49 4.73 -3.74
N GLY A 23 -8.98 5.35 -4.82
CA GLY A 23 -8.86 6.80 -5.02
C GLY A 23 -7.43 7.25 -5.30
N TYR A 24 -6.64 6.45 -6.04
CA TYR A 24 -5.23 6.69 -6.32
C TYR A 24 -4.33 6.70 -5.09
N MET A 25 -4.72 5.98 -4.03
CA MET A 25 -3.87 5.76 -2.86
C MET A 25 -3.15 4.41 -2.96
N SER A 26 -2.02 4.31 -2.28
CA SER A 26 -1.36 3.04 -2.02
C SER A 26 -2.13 2.20 -0.99
N PRO A 27 -1.95 0.87 -0.99
CA PRO A 27 -2.57 0.01 0.02
C PRO A 27 -2.26 0.43 1.46
N LYS A 28 -1.04 0.91 1.72
CA LYS A 28 -0.65 1.42 3.04
C LYS A 28 -1.44 2.68 3.42
N GLU A 29 -1.48 3.69 2.55
CA GLU A 29 -2.20 4.94 2.81
C GLU A 29 -3.70 4.67 3.05
N PHE A 30 -4.29 3.77 2.27
CA PHE A 30 -5.69 3.38 2.46
C PHE A 30 -5.95 2.75 3.84
N ARG A 31 -5.02 1.91 4.32
CA ARG A 31 -5.12 1.30 5.65
C ARG A 31 -4.99 2.35 6.74
N GLU A 32 -4.05 3.28 6.62
CA GLU A 32 -3.83 4.36 7.59
C GLU A 32 -5.06 5.26 7.71
N LEU A 33 -5.66 5.67 6.59
CA LEU A 33 -6.91 6.43 6.59
C LEU A 33 -8.07 5.66 7.21
N SER A 34 -8.15 4.36 6.94
CA SER A 34 -9.19 3.50 7.52
C SER A 34 -9.06 3.41 9.04
N LEU A 35 -7.83 3.34 9.56
CA LEU A 35 -7.56 3.33 11.00
C LEU A 35 -7.85 4.69 11.64
N GLU A 36 -7.49 5.80 10.99
CA GLU A 36 -7.83 7.15 11.47
C GLU A 36 -9.34 7.33 11.60
N LYS A 37 -10.11 6.87 10.60
CA LYS A 37 -11.58 6.90 10.63
C LYS A 37 -12.20 6.12 11.78
N LEU A 38 -11.57 5.01 12.20
CA LEU A 38 -12.04 4.19 13.31
C LEU A 38 -11.68 4.79 14.69
N SER A 39 -10.63 5.62 14.74
CA SER A 39 -10.21 6.30 15.97
C SER A 39 -11.00 7.58 16.29
N LYS A 40 -11.85 8.03 15.36
CA LYS A 40 -12.75 9.19 15.50
C LYS A 40 -14.15 8.72 15.83
#